data_AF-A0A2L0HBS0-F1
#
_entry.id   AF-A0A2L0HBS0-F1
#
_cell.length_a   1.000
_cell.length_b   1.000
_cell.length_c   1.000
_cell.angle_alpha   90.00
_cell.angle_beta   90.00
_cell.angle_gamma   90.00
#
_symmetry.space_group_name_H-M   'P 1'
#
loop_
_entity.id
_entity.type
_entity.pdbx_description
1 polymer ?
#
loop_
_entity_poly.entity_id
_entity_poly.type
_entity_poly.pdbx_seq_one_letter_code
_entity_poly.pdbx_strand_id
1 'polypeptide(L)'
;MSQLRSGRARLALALPRHRELLYHAKSRELDDLFEAYAVAAETLERHRRDFPHREELIVEYVDLCLDIQADVLTLLEKLKTAGD
;
A
#
# COMPACT_ATOMS: atom_id res chain seq x y z
N MET A 1 13.06 9.93 0.12
CA MET A 1 12.05 9.80 -0.98
C MET A 1 10.68 10.12 -0.38
N SER A 2 9.76 10.72 -1.14
CA SER A 2 8.39 11.00 -0.65
C SER A 2 7.66 9.68 -0.35
N GLN A 3 6.88 9.64 0.74
CA GLN A 3 6.10 8.46 1.16
C GLN A 3 5.16 8.00 0.06
N LEU A 4 4.47 8.93 -0.61
CA LEU A 4 3.61 8.65 -1.76
C LEU A 4 4.33 7.86 -2.85
N ARG A 5 5.52 8.33 -3.27
CA ARG A 5 6.30 7.65 -4.33
C ARG A 5 6.74 6.26 -3.91
N SER A 6 7.17 6.11 -2.65
CA SER A 6 7.58 4.83 -2.08
C SER A 6 6.41 3.85 -2.00
N GLY A 7 5.28 4.30 -1.46
CA GLY A 7 4.05 3.53 -1.32
C GLY A 7 3.52 3.05 -2.66
N ARG A 8 3.41 3.95 -3.63
CA ARG A 8 3.00 3.60 -5.00
C ARG A 8 3.92 2.55 -5.63
N ALA A 9 5.24 2.70 -5.47
CA ALA A 9 6.19 1.73 -6.00
C ALA A 9 6.08 0.36 -5.31
N ARG A 10 5.90 0.33 -3.98
CA ARG A 10 5.73 -0.91 -3.22
C ARG A 10 4.41 -1.59 -3.55
N LEU A 11 3.32 -0.84 -3.69
CA LEU A 11 2.02 -1.36 -4.15
C LEU A 11 2.08 -1.89 -5.58
N ALA A 12 2.80 -1.22 -6.48
CA ALA A 12 3.02 -1.72 -7.84
C ALA A 12 3.78 -3.06 -7.88
N LEU A 13 4.61 -3.34 -6.87
CA LEU A 13 5.27 -4.65 -6.71
C LEU A 13 4.34 -5.69 -6.07
N ALA A 14 3.54 -5.29 -5.07
CA ALA A 14 2.59 -6.17 -4.40
C ALA A 14 1.40 -6.56 -5.29
N LEU A 15 0.96 -5.63 -6.16
CA LEU A 15 -0.21 -5.76 -7.02
C LEU A 15 0.17 -5.64 -8.51
N PRO A 16 0.97 -6.59 -9.05
CA PRO A 16 1.55 -6.46 -10.39
C PRO A 16 0.50 -6.35 -11.50
N ARG A 17 -0.68 -6.96 -11.31
CA ARG A 17 -1.81 -6.89 -12.26
C ARG A 17 -2.42 -5.49 -12.40
N HIS A 18 -2.23 -4.62 -11.40
CA HIS A 18 -2.79 -3.27 -11.34
C HIS A 18 -1.71 -2.18 -11.46
N ARG A 19 -0.49 -2.57 -11.80
CA ARG A 19 0.68 -1.67 -11.85
C ARG A 19 0.45 -0.43 -12.71
N GLU A 20 -0.09 -0.59 -13.92
CA GLU A 20 -0.39 0.54 -14.80
C GLU A 20 -1.43 1.48 -14.19
N LEU A 21 -2.51 0.93 -13.64
CA LEU A 21 -3.56 1.72 -12.99
C LEU A 21 -3.01 2.52 -11.81
N LEU A 22 -2.15 1.91 -10.99
CA LEU A 22 -1.50 2.58 -9.86
C LEU A 22 -0.63 3.76 -10.28
N TYR A 23 0.01 3.72 -11.45
CA TYR A 23 0.84 4.81 -11.95
C TYR A 23 0.06 5.95 -12.60
N HIS A 24 -1.05 5.63 -13.26
CA HIS A 24 -1.84 6.60 -14.04
C HIS A 24 -3.07 7.15 -13.29
N ALA A 25 -3.54 6.47 -12.24
CA ALA A 25 -4.65 6.95 -11.42
C ALA A 25 -4.30 8.30 -10.78
N LYS A 26 -5.23 9.25 -10.91
CA LYS A 26 -5.16 10.56 -10.26
C LYS A 26 -6.31 10.67 -9.28
N SER A 27 -6.06 10.31 -8.03
CA SER A 27 -7.02 10.45 -6.94
C SER A 27 -6.28 10.75 -5.66
N ARG A 28 -6.71 11.80 -4.96
CA ARG A 28 -6.15 12.18 -3.67
C ARG A 28 -6.31 11.07 -2.63
N GLU A 29 -7.44 10.35 -2.68
CA GLU A 29 -7.69 9.22 -1.80
C GLU A 29 -6.73 8.05 -2.08
N LEU A 30 -6.35 7.82 -3.33
CA LEU A 30 -5.27 6.86 -3.65
C LEU A 30 -3.91 7.34 -3.17
N ASP A 31 -3.61 8.64 -3.29
CA ASP A 31 -2.36 9.21 -2.80
C ASP A 31 -2.22 9.03 -1.29
N ASP A 32 -3.30 9.26 -0.53
CA ASP A 32 -3.35 9.02 0.92
C ASP A 32 -3.12 7.54 1.26
N LEU A 33 -3.75 6.61 0.52
CA LEU A 33 -3.52 5.17 0.68
C LEU A 33 -2.08 4.75 0.34
N PHE A 34 -1.45 5.40 -0.64
CA PHE A 34 -0.04 5.16 -0.95
C PHE A 34 0.85 5.56 0.22
N GLU A 35 0.63 6.74 0.79
CA GLU A 35 1.39 7.21 1.95
C GLU A 35 1.21 6.27 3.16
N ALA A 36 -0.03 5.88 3.46
CA ALA A 36 -0.34 4.93 4.52
C ALA A 36 0.37 3.58 4.32
N TYR A 37 0.32 3.03 3.10
CA TYR A 37 1.01 1.78 2.78
C TYR A 37 2.52 1.90 2.95
N ALA A 38 3.12 3.03 2.56
CA ALA A 38 4.55 3.27 2.72
C ALA A 38 4.96 3.17 4.20
N VAL A 39 4.21 3.82 5.09
CA VAL A 39 4.45 3.83 6.53
C VAL A 39 4.26 2.42 7.13
N ALA A 40 3.18 1.73 6.78
CA ALA A 40 2.90 0.39 7.28
C ALA A 40 4.00 -0.60 6.87
N ALA A 41 4.36 -0.63 5.58
CA ALA A 41 5.39 -1.52 5.06
C ALA A 41 6.78 -1.20 5.63
N GLU A 42 7.13 0.08 5.84
CA GLU A 42 8.41 0.44 6.46
C GLU A 42 8.45 0.02 7.93
N THR A 43 7.34 0.19 8.66
CA THR A 43 7.24 -0.23 10.06
C THR A 43 7.34 -1.75 10.20
N LEU A 44 6.67 -2.49 9.31
CA LEU A 44 6.79 -3.94 9.21
C LEU A 44 8.25 -4.37 8.96
N GLU A 45 8.94 -3.72 8.02
CA GLU A 45 10.35 -3.99 7.74
C GLU A 45 11.25 -3.73 8.96
N ARG A 46 10.97 -2.68 9.74
CA ARG A 46 11.69 -2.40 10.99
C ARG A 46 11.46 -3.51 12.02
N HIS A 47 10.21 -3.89 12.29
CA HIS A 47 9.90 -4.95 13.25
C HIS A 47 10.49 -6.32 12.86
N ARG A 48 10.56 -6.63 11.56
CA ARG A 48 11.22 -7.85 11.06
C ARG A 48 12.74 -7.83 11.27
N ARG A 49 13.36 -6.65 11.35
CA ARG A 49 14.81 -6.49 11.59
C ARG A 49 15.16 -6.37 13.08
N ASP A 50 14.20 -5.98 13.91
CA ASP A 50 14.39 -5.84 15.36
C ASP A 50 14.64 -7.20 16.03
N PHE A 51 15.50 -7.21 17.05
CA PHE A 51 15.71 -8.36 17.93
C PHE A 51 15.60 -7.94 19.41
N PRO A 52 14.77 -8.60 20.23
CA PRO A 52 13.93 -9.75 19.88
C PRO A 52 12.76 -9.37 18.96
N HIS A 53 12.36 -10.30 18.10
CA HIS A 53 11.21 -10.12 17.22
C HIS A 53 9.92 -9.96 18.05
N ARG A 54 9.11 -8.98 17.67
CA ARG A 54 7.77 -8.77 18.24
C ARG A 54 6.75 -9.35 17.26
N GLU A 55 6.53 -10.66 17.33
CA GLU A 55 5.71 -11.40 16.37
C GLU A 55 4.29 -10.84 16.23
N GLU A 56 3.66 -10.44 17.35
CA GLU A 56 2.34 -9.81 17.35
C GLU A 56 2.26 -8.55 16.49
N LEU A 57 3.25 -7.66 16.61
CA LEU A 57 3.32 -6.44 15.78
C LEU A 57 3.62 -6.76 14.32
N ILE A 58 4.39 -7.80 14.04
CA ILE A 58 4.64 -8.24 12.66
C ILE A 58 3.34 -8.70 12.02
N VAL A 59 2.52 -9.49 12.73
CA VAL A 59 1.21 -9.93 12.24
C VAL A 59 0.29 -8.75 12.01
N GLU A 60 0.17 -7.86 13.01
CA GLU A 60 -0.68 -6.65 12.92
C GLU A 60 -0.33 -5.80 11.69
N TYR A 61 0.95 -5.53 11.46
CA TYR A 61 1.38 -4.74 10.31
C TYR A 61 1.30 -5.50 8.97
N VAL A 62 1.31 -6.83 8.97
CA VAL A 62 1.00 -7.63 7.77
C VAL A 62 -0.47 -7.46 7.41
N ASP A 63 -1.37 -7.60 8.38
CA ASP A 63 -2.80 -7.45 8.17
C ASP A 63 -3.15 -6.04 7.71
N LEU A 64 -2.58 -5.01 8.36
CA LEU A 64 -2.73 -3.63 7.92
C LEU A 64 -2.26 -3.40 6.47
N CYS A 65 -1.14 -4.02 6.06
CA CYS A 65 -0.69 -3.94 4.66
C CYS A 65 -1.69 -4.59 3.70
N LEU A 66 -2.35 -5.68 4.09
CA LEU A 66 -3.35 -6.37 3.28
C LEU A 66 -4.65 -5.55 3.18
N ASP A 67 -5.10 -4.95 4.28
CA ASP A 67 -6.29 -4.09 4.30
C ASP A 67 -6.11 -2.88 3.38
N ILE A 68 -4.97 -2.19 3.47
CA ILE A 68 -4.67 -1.06 2.57
C ILE A 68 -4.63 -1.51 1.10
N GLN A 69 -4.11 -2.71 0.81
CA GLN A 69 -4.14 -3.24 -0.56
C GLN A 69 -5.59 -3.48 -1.04
N ALA A 70 -6.46 -4.00 -0.18
CA ALA A 70 -7.87 -4.22 -0.51
C ALA A 70 -8.62 -2.90 -0.78
N ASP A 71 -8.35 -1.87 0.03
CA ASP A 71 -8.93 -0.53 -0.16
C ASP A 71 -8.46 0.10 -1.48
N VAL A 72 -7.17 -0.02 -1.80
CA VAL A 72 -6.61 0.44 -3.08
C VAL A 72 -7.30 -0.25 -4.25
N LEU A 73 -7.49 -1.57 -4.19
CA LEU A 73 -8.17 -2.31 -5.27
C LEU A 73 -9.62 -1.85 -5.43
N THR A 74 -10.34 -1.70 -4.32
CA THR A 74 -11.73 -1.22 -4.31
C THR A 74 -11.83 0.17 -4.95
N LEU A 75 -10.89 1.06 -4.64
CA LEU A 75 -10.88 2.41 -5.18
C LEU A 75 -10.50 2.43 -6.67
N LEU A 76 -9.53 1.61 -7.09
CA LEU A 76 -9.17 1.48 -8.50
C LEU A 76 -10.34 0.97 -9.36
N GLU A 77 -11.12 0.02 -8.85
CA GLU A 77 -12.32 -0.47 -9.52
C GLU A 77 -13.36 0.65 -9.67
N LYS A 78 -13.62 1.42 -8.61
CA LYS A 78 -14.53 2.58 -8.66
C LYS A 78 -14.08 3.61 -9.70
N LEU A 79 -12.79 3.95 -9.73
CA LEU A 79 -12.24 4.91 -10.69
C LEU A 79 -12.31 4.41 -12.13
N LYS A 80 -12.18 3.10 -12.35
CA LYS A 80 -12.39 2.50 -13.67
C LYS A 80 -13.84 2.65 -14.13
N THR A 81 -14.81 2.35 -13.25
CA THR A 81 -16.24 2.45 -13.58
C THR A 81 -16.77 3.87 -13.74
N ALA A 82 -16.08 4.88 -13.20
CA ALA A 82 -16.48 6.28 -13.31
C ALA A 82 -15.97 6.95 -14.60
N GLY A 83 -15.09 6.28 -15.36
CA GLY A 83 -14.50 6.79 -16.60
C GLY A 83 -15.01 6.13 -17.89
N ASP A 84 -15.88 5.12 -17.77
CA ASP A 84 -16.63 4.49 -18.87
C ASP A 84 -18.01 5.16 -19.06
#